data_AF-A0A8J7PZR8-F1
#
_entry.id   AF-A0A8J7PZR8-F1
#
_cell.length_a   1.000
_cell.length_b   1.000
_cell.length_c   1.000
_cell.angle_alpha   90.00
_cell.angle_beta   90.00
_cell.angle_gamma   90.00
#
_symmetry.space_group_name_H-M   'P 1'
#
loop_
_entity.id
_entity.type
_entity.pdbx_description
1 polymer ?
#
loop_
_entity_poly.entity_id
_entity_poly.type
_entity_poly.pdbx_seq_one_letter_code
_entity_poly.pdbx_strand_id
1 'polypeptide(L)'
;MPRPEDQFHAAIVVDDPAAVKAELSELYGYEWSRETGAPLRLRLPTGETVLNVQCSYSKNAPRLEVIQSIPGTLWSPVPGSRIHHLGYWSDDVPADSAALEDKGYVCEAAGLGDDGVP
;
A
#
# COMPACT_ATOMS: atom_id res chain seq x y z
N MET A 1 -4.82 12.04 -13.46
CA MET A 1 -3.53 11.47 -12.98
C MET A 1 -3.20 12.18 -11.69
N PRO A 2 -2.76 11.46 -10.65
CA PRO A 2 -2.42 12.07 -9.36
C PRO A 2 -1.26 13.05 -9.48
N ARG A 3 -1.30 14.13 -8.68
CA ARG A 3 -0.26 15.16 -8.61
C ARG A 3 0.58 14.97 -7.33
N PRO A 4 1.77 15.60 -7.22
CA PRO A 4 2.60 15.50 -6.03
C PRO A 4 1.88 15.88 -4.73
N GLU A 5 0.99 16.87 -4.76
CA GLU A 5 0.19 17.29 -3.61
C GLU A 5 -0.87 16.27 -3.16
N ASP A 6 -1.22 15.32 -4.03
CA ASP A 6 -2.19 14.25 -3.73
C ASP A 6 -1.51 13.06 -3.03
N GLN A 7 -0.18 13.13 -2.78
CA GLN A 7 0.56 12.08 -2.09
C GLN A 7 0.04 11.91 -0.65
N PHE A 8 -0.35 10.68 -0.34
CA PHE A 8 -0.94 10.34 0.96
C PHE A 8 0.08 9.69 1.89
N HIS A 9 0.80 8.66 1.43
CA HIS A 9 1.75 7.90 2.27
C HIS A 9 2.88 7.25 1.47
N ALA A 10 3.94 6.90 2.17
CA ALA A 10 4.97 5.98 1.69
C ALA A 10 4.86 4.66 2.46
N ALA A 11 4.68 3.56 1.73
CA ALA A 11 4.49 2.24 2.33
C ALA A 11 5.80 1.49 2.46
N ILE A 12 5.94 0.78 3.58
CA ILE A 12 6.96 -0.24 3.80
C ILE A 12 6.30 -1.57 4.15
N VAL A 13 6.84 -2.66 3.60
CA VAL A 13 6.40 -4.03 3.89
C VAL A 13 7.45 -4.68 4.76
N VAL A 14 7.03 -5.22 5.90
CA VAL A 14 7.94 -5.74 6.94
C VAL A 14 7.40 -7.02 7.54
N ASP A 15 8.30 -7.88 8.03
CA ASP A 15 7.91 -9.13 8.67
C ASP A 15 7.39 -8.94 10.09
N ASP A 16 7.89 -7.92 10.81
CA ASP A 16 7.44 -7.56 12.16
C ASP A 16 7.04 -6.08 12.23
N PRO A 17 5.76 -5.76 11.93
CA PRO A 17 5.23 -4.41 12.02
C PRO A 17 5.33 -3.83 13.43
N ALA A 18 5.22 -4.64 14.48
CA ALA A 18 5.26 -4.15 15.85
C ALA A 18 6.67 -3.64 16.21
N ALA A 19 7.70 -4.43 15.89
CA ALA A 19 9.10 -4.04 16.11
C ALA A 19 9.46 -2.79 15.30
N VAL A 20 9.12 -2.75 14.01
CA VAL A 20 9.43 -1.60 13.14
C VAL A 20 8.71 -0.34 13.58
N LYS A 21 7.42 -0.45 13.96
CA LYS A 21 6.68 0.70 14.49
C LYS A 21 7.30 1.21 15.80
N ALA A 22 7.72 0.32 16.69
CA ALA A 22 8.37 0.69 17.94
C ALA A 22 9.70 1.41 17.70
N GLU A 23 10.55 0.88 16.82
CA GLU A 23 11.82 1.50 16.43
C GLU A 23 11.62 2.91 15.84
N LEU A 24 10.66 3.05 14.92
CA LEU A 24 10.34 4.36 14.32
C LEU A 24 9.74 5.35 15.32
N SER A 25 8.94 4.87 16.28
CA SER A 25 8.44 5.68 17.39
C SER A 25 9.57 6.14 18.31
N GLU A 26 10.50 5.26 18.68
CA GLU A 26 11.62 5.57 19.58
C GLU A 26 12.62 6.54 18.94
N LEU A 27 13.04 6.27 17.71
CA LEU A 27 14.09 7.05 17.05
C LEU A 27 13.59 8.38 16.49
N TYR A 28 12.35 8.42 16.00
CA TYR A 28 11.84 9.55 15.21
C TYR A 28 10.50 10.12 15.71
N GLY A 29 9.93 9.56 16.78
CA GLY A 29 8.70 10.09 17.38
C GLY A 29 7.43 9.82 16.56
N TYR A 30 7.43 8.82 15.68
CA TYR A 30 6.22 8.46 14.95
C TYR A 30 5.12 7.93 15.88
N GLU A 31 3.89 8.37 15.63
CA GLU A 31 2.68 7.88 16.27
C GLU A 31 1.83 7.12 15.27
N TRP A 32 1.18 6.05 15.72
CA TRP A 32 0.47 5.11 14.84
C TRP A 32 -1.04 5.15 15.04
N SER A 33 -1.78 4.92 13.97
CA SER A 33 -3.19 4.53 14.02
C SER A 33 -3.34 3.16 14.69
N ARG A 34 -4.59 2.77 14.96
CA ARG A 34 -4.88 1.36 15.21
C ARG A 34 -4.48 0.55 13.98
N GLU A 35 -4.08 -0.69 14.22
CA GLU A 35 -3.92 -1.65 13.14
C GLU A 35 -5.27 -1.90 12.48
N THR A 36 -5.26 -1.90 11.15
CA THR A 36 -6.41 -2.18 10.31
C THR A 36 -6.08 -3.34 9.40
N GLY A 37 -7.06 -4.20 9.15
CA GLY A 37 -6.93 -5.26 8.17
C GLY A 37 -8.27 -5.86 7.85
N ALA A 38 -8.45 -6.22 6.58
CA ALA A 38 -9.64 -6.87 6.07
C ALA A 38 -9.25 -7.75 4.88
N PRO A 39 -10.06 -8.77 4.54
CA PRO A 39 -9.94 -9.47 3.27
C PRO A 39 -10.07 -8.46 2.12
N LEU A 40 -9.00 -8.28 1.36
CA LEU A 40 -8.96 -7.43 0.19
C LEU A 40 -9.10 -8.30 -1.05
N ARG A 41 -10.18 -8.08 -1.81
CA ARG A 41 -10.37 -8.70 -3.12
C ARG A 41 -9.49 -7.97 -4.12
N LEU A 42 -8.69 -8.74 -4.85
CA LEU A 42 -7.69 -8.22 -5.77
C LEU A 42 -7.84 -8.87 -7.15
N ARG A 43 -7.69 -8.07 -8.20
CA ARG A 43 -7.39 -8.55 -9.55
C ARG A 43 -5.90 -8.43 -9.80
N LEU A 44 -5.26 -9.55 -10.08
CA LEU A 44 -3.85 -9.65 -10.49
C LEU A 44 -3.78 -10.02 -11.98
N PRO A 45 -2.63 -9.83 -12.65
CA PRO A 45 -2.41 -10.36 -14.01
C PRO A 45 -2.64 -11.87 -14.15
N THR A 46 -2.49 -12.62 -13.05
CA THR A 46 -2.67 -14.08 -13.00
C THR A 46 -4.09 -14.52 -12.62
N GLY A 47 -4.99 -13.59 -12.31
CA GLY A 47 -6.36 -13.87 -11.89
C GLY A 47 -6.77 -13.12 -10.63
N GLU A 48 -8.01 -13.33 -10.21
CA GLU A 48 -8.53 -12.73 -8.97
C GLU A 48 -8.12 -13.56 -7.74
N THR A 49 -7.86 -12.89 -6.63
CA THR A 49 -7.51 -13.49 -5.35
C THR A 49 -8.06 -12.66 -4.18
N VAL A 50 -7.96 -13.20 -2.97
CA VAL A 50 -8.28 -12.48 -1.73
C VAL A 50 -7.08 -12.59 -0.80
N LEU A 51 -6.56 -11.45 -0.36
CA LEU A 51 -5.46 -11.37 0.60
C LEU A 51 -5.88 -10.62 1.85
N ASN A 52 -5.45 -11.10 3.01
CA ASN A 52 -5.65 -10.38 4.27
C ASN A 52 -4.48 -9.42 4.45
N VAL A 53 -4.66 -8.17 4.03
CA VAL A 53 -3.65 -7.13 4.20
C VAL A 53 -3.87 -6.47 5.56
N GLN A 54 -2.84 -6.48 6.41
CA GLN A 54 -2.83 -5.80 7.70
C GLN A 54 -1.81 -4.67 7.66
N CYS A 55 -2.23 -3.47 8.06
CA CYS A 55 -1.36 -2.32 8.08
C CYS A 55 -1.68 -1.34 9.21
N SER A 56 -0.79 -0.37 9.42
CA SER A 56 -1.04 0.81 10.24
C SER A 56 -0.46 2.03 9.54
N TYR A 57 -1.18 3.15 9.62
CA TYR A 57 -0.67 4.42 9.13
C TYR A 57 -0.10 5.24 10.29
N SER A 58 1.00 5.94 10.05
CA SER A 58 1.45 6.95 10.99
C SER A 58 0.55 8.18 10.94
N LYS A 59 0.51 8.95 12.03
CA LYS A 59 -0.25 10.21 12.14
C LYS A 59 0.56 11.42 11.68
N ASN A 60 1.89 11.29 11.68
CA ASN A 60 2.85 12.35 11.38
C ASN A 60 3.08 12.49 9.87
N ALA A 61 3.72 13.60 9.48
CA ALA A 61 4.25 13.80 8.14
C ALA A 61 5.80 13.67 8.15
N PRO A 62 6.42 13.03 7.14
CA PRO A 62 5.79 12.31 6.03
C PRO A 62 5.04 11.07 6.53
N ARG A 63 3.87 10.79 5.95
CA ARG A 63 3.03 9.69 6.42
C ARG A 63 3.60 8.36 5.95
N LEU A 64 3.70 7.43 6.88
CA LEU A 64 4.16 6.07 6.62
C LEU A 64 3.00 5.10 6.72
N GLU A 65 2.99 4.10 5.85
CA GLU A 65 2.18 2.90 6.02
C GLU A 65 3.11 1.72 6.31
N VAL A 66 2.88 1.00 7.40
CA VAL A 66 3.61 -0.22 7.72
C VAL A 66 2.68 -1.40 7.50
N ILE A 67 3.04 -2.26 6.56
CA ILE A 67 2.24 -3.41 6.13
C ILE A 67 2.94 -4.71 6.57
N GLN A 68 2.16 -5.64 7.13
CA GLN A 68 2.61 -7.00 7.40
C GLN A 68 2.94 -7.71 6.07
N SER A 69 4.11 -8.34 5.99
CA SER A 69 4.47 -9.15 4.84
C SER A 69 3.51 -10.32 4.64
N ILE A 70 3.24 -10.64 3.37
CA ILE A 70 2.46 -11.80 2.95
C ILE A 70 3.35 -12.60 1.98
N PRO A 71 4.07 -13.63 2.47
CA PRO A 71 5.03 -14.38 1.67
C PRO A 71 4.43 -14.94 0.38
N GLY A 72 5.17 -14.80 -0.72
CA GLY A 72 4.74 -15.31 -2.03
C GLY A 72 3.74 -14.42 -2.76
N THR A 73 3.50 -13.20 -2.27
CA THR A 73 2.65 -12.18 -2.91
C THR A 73 3.43 -10.91 -3.19
N LEU A 74 2.79 -9.91 -3.82
CA LEU A 74 3.38 -8.59 -4.05
C LEU A 74 3.73 -7.86 -2.74
N TRP A 75 3.06 -8.16 -1.62
CA TRP A 75 3.45 -7.68 -0.29
C TRP A 75 4.54 -8.53 0.34
N SER A 76 5.57 -8.90 -0.43
CA SER A 76 6.79 -9.52 0.10
C SER A 76 7.91 -8.47 0.17
N PRO A 77 8.69 -8.38 1.27
CA PRO A 77 9.83 -7.48 1.32
C PRO A 77 10.83 -7.77 0.19
N VAL A 78 11.34 -6.71 -0.44
CA VAL A 78 12.38 -6.83 -1.47
C VAL A 78 13.75 -6.59 -0.82
N PRO A 79 14.72 -7.53 -0.92
CA PRO A 79 16.04 -7.32 -0.35
C PRO A 79 16.68 -6.01 -0.82
N GLY A 80 17.10 -5.16 0.12
CA GLY A 80 17.76 -3.88 -0.17
C GLY A 80 16.83 -2.70 -0.46
N SER A 81 15.52 -2.90 -0.62
CA SER A 81 14.52 -1.82 -0.67
C SER A 81 13.57 -1.93 0.50
N ARG A 82 13.29 -0.81 1.18
CA ARG A 82 12.28 -0.75 2.24
C ARG A 82 10.99 -0.05 1.80
N ILE A 83 11.08 0.92 0.88
CA ILE A 83 9.90 1.55 0.30
C ILE A 83 9.30 0.58 -0.73
N HIS A 84 8.05 0.23 -0.51
CA HIS A 84 7.28 -0.67 -1.36
C HIS A 84 6.48 0.11 -2.41
N HIS A 85 5.72 1.13 -1.99
CA HIS A 85 5.00 2.02 -2.91
C HIS A 85 4.79 3.41 -2.32
N LEU A 86 4.35 4.34 -3.17
CA LEU A 86 3.78 5.63 -2.78
C LEU A 86 2.28 5.60 -3.05
N GLY A 87 1.48 5.89 -2.03
CA GLY A 87 0.03 6.02 -2.15
C GLY A 87 -0.38 7.45 -2.46
N TYR A 88 -1.32 7.63 -3.37
CA TYR A 88 -1.91 8.92 -3.72
C TYR A 88 -3.43 8.84 -3.61
N TRP A 89 -4.06 9.96 -3.25
CA TRP A 89 -5.48 10.13 -3.45
C TRP A 89 -5.78 10.31 -4.94
N SER A 90 -6.88 9.71 -5.39
CA SER A 90 -7.41 9.88 -6.74
C SER A 90 -8.93 10.03 -6.64
N ASP A 91 -9.47 10.97 -7.42
CA ASP A 91 -10.92 11.16 -7.55
C ASP A 91 -11.55 10.14 -8.52
N ASP A 92 -10.75 9.51 -9.38
CA ASP A 92 -11.18 8.54 -10.40
C ASP A 92 -10.05 7.52 -10.66
N VAL A 93 -10.00 6.51 -9.79
CA VAL A 93 -9.00 5.43 -9.85
C VAL A 93 -9.04 4.68 -11.20
N PRO A 94 -10.22 4.35 -11.78
CA PRO A 94 -10.28 3.74 -13.11
C PRO A 94 -9.65 4.60 -14.20
N ALA A 95 -9.99 5.89 -14.29
CA ALA A 95 -9.44 6.77 -15.33
C ALA A 95 -7.93 7.01 -15.15
N ASP A 96 -7.47 7.15 -13.90
CA ASP A 96 -6.06 7.35 -13.60
C ASP A 96 -5.22 6.10 -13.89
N SER A 97 -5.74 4.92 -13.58
CA SER A 97 -5.12 3.63 -13.91
C SER A 97 -4.98 3.48 -15.43
N ALA A 98 -6.05 3.74 -16.19
CA ALA A 98 -6.01 3.65 -17.66
C ALA A 98 -4.98 4.63 -18.26
N ALA A 99 -4.90 5.86 -17.73
CA ALA A 99 -3.92 6.84 -18.19
C ALA A 99 -2.46 6.47 -17.88
N LEU A 100 -2.22 5.64 -16.85
CA LEU A 100 -0.90 5.05 -16.59
C LEU A 100 -0.61 3.90 -17.55
N GLU A 101 -1.57 3.02 -17.81
CA GLU A 101 -1.40 1.92 -18.77
C GLU A 101 -1.13 2.44 -20.20
N ASP A 102 -1.81 3.51 -20.63
CA ASP A 102 -1.55 4.19 -21.91
C ASP A 102 -0.11 4.72 -22.03
N LYS A 103 0.57 4.93 -20.90
CA LYS A 103 1.98 5.35 -20.83
C LYS A 103 2.96 4.18 -20.69
N GLY A 104 2.46 2.94 -20.72
CA GLY A 104 3.26 1.71 -20.66
C GLY A 104 3.53 1.18 -19.25
N TYR A 105 2.84 1.69 -18.23
CA TYR A 105 2.87 1.06 -16.90
C TYR A 105 2.01 -0.20 -16.89
N VAL A 106 2.27 -1.10 -15.94
CA VAL A 106 1.53 -2.35 -15.76
C VAL A 106 0.73 -2.29 -14.47
N CYS A 107 -0.55 -2.65 -14.52
CA CYS A 107 -1.35 -2.88 -13.33
C CYS A 107 -0.93 -4.21 -12.66
N GLU A 108 -0.12 -4.13 -11.60
CA GLU A 108 0.33 -5.31 -10.84
C GLU A 108 -0.76 -5.87 -9.92
N ALA A 109 -1.63 -5.00 -9.41
CA ALA A 109 -2.81 -5.36 -8.63
C ALA A 109 -3.85 -4.23 -8.64
N ALA A 110 -5.12 -4.60 -8.70
CA ALA A 110 -6.25 -3.68 -8.51
C ALA A 110 -7.15 -4.19 -7.38
N GLY A 111 -7.45 -3.32 -6.41
CA GLY A 111 -8.52 -3.57 -5.45
C GLY A 111 -9.86 -3.68 -6.16
N LEU A 112 -10.74 -4.55 -5.67
CA LEU A 112 -12.10 -4.67 -6.20
C LEU A 112 -13.09 -4.27 -5.12
N GLY A 113 -13.83 -3.19 -5.37
CA GLY A 113 -14.99 -2.81 -4.60
C GLY A 113 -16.13 -3.82 -4.71
N ASP A 114 -17.23 -3.57 -4.00
CA ASP A 114 -18.40 -4.45 -3.99
C ASP A 114 -19.05 -4.59 -5.39
N ASP A 115 -18.89 -3.57 -6.23
CA ASP A 115 -19.31 -3.54 -7.64
C ASP A 115 -18.29 -4.16 -8.62
N GLY A 116 -17.14 -4.63 -8.12
CA GLY A 116 -16.09 -5.25 -8.93
C GLY A 116 -15.20 -4.25 -9.68
N VAL A 117 -15.31 -2.96 -9.37
CA VAL A 117 -14.50 -1.87 -9.92
C VAL A 117 -13.50 -1.39 -8.85
N PRO A 118 -12.30 -0.91 -9.23
CA PRO A 118 -11.36 -0.29 -8.30
C PRO A 118 -11.87 0.99 -7.65
#